data_AF-A0A525PRG6-F1
#
_entry.id   AF-A0A525PRG6-F1
#
_cell.length_a   1.000
_cell.length_b   1.000
_cell.length_c   1.000
_cell.angle_alpha   90.00
_cell.angle_beta   90.00
_cell.angle_gamma   90.00
#
_symmetry.space_group_name_H-M   'P 1'
#
loop_
_entity.id
_entity.type
_entity.pdbx_description
1 polymer ?
#
loop_
_entity_poly.entity_id
_entity_poly.type
_entity_poly.pdbx_seq_one_letter_code
_entity_poly.pdbx_strand_id
1 'polypeptide(L)'
;MKLELDHIAVAGETLQQATDHVAHSLDVAMQTGGEHAVFHTHNTLSGLGDGLYLEAIAINPDAPEPDRARWFDLDHFSGAARLTNWICRCDDLDAALEVLPQGFGRPVYIQRGDLRWRMAVPESGVLPYDNCAPALMEWLGDLRPMHRLRPGDSRLRGLEVRHPNAFDMAAMLAPHLRDPRVTFTEGHPGLSARFKTPSGYRTLS
;
A
#
# COMPACT_ATOMS: atom_id res chain seq x y z
N MET A 1 9.88 1.26 -18.29
CA MET A 1 10.05 1.47 -16.84
C MET A 1 9.95 0.14 -16.09
N LYS A 2 10.42 0.08 -14.84
CA LYS A 2 10.23 -1.06 -13.92
C LYS A 2 9.36 -0.65 -12.73
N LEU A 3 8.36 -1.46 -12.41
CA LEU A 3 7.60 -1.38 -11.16
C LEU A 3 8.06 -2.51 -10.23
N GLU A 4 8.24 -2.19 -8.96
CA GLU A 4 8.61 -3.13 -7.91
C GLU A 4 7.68 -2.98 -6.72
N LEU A 5 7.21 -4.10 -6.17
CA LEU A 5 6.43 -4.07 -4.94
C LEU A 5 7.26 -3.41 -3.82
N ASP A 6 6.70 -2.41 -3.16
CA ASP A 6 7.34 -1.67 -2.07
C ASP A 6 6.76 -2.09 -0.71
N HIS A 7 5.43 -2.04 -0.59
CA HIS A 7 4.71 -2.42 0.62
C HIS A 7 3.26 -2.74 0.29
N ILE A 8 2.53 -3.22 1.30
CA ILE A 8 1.08 -3.34 1.27
C ILE A 8 0.48 -2.68 2.51
N ALA A 9 -0.76 -2.23 2.39
CA ALA A 9 -1.44 -1.42 3.40
C ALA A 9 -2.77 -2.02 3.85
N VAL A 10 -2.93 -2.10 5.16
CA VAL A 10 -4.19 -2.41 5.86
C VAL A 10 -4.80 -1.10 6.34
N ALA A 11 -6.01 -0.81 5.89
CA ALA A 11 -6.79 0.30 6.40
C ALA A 11 -7.72 -0.16 7.52
N GLY A 12 -8.03 0.76 8.44
CA GLY A 12 -9.05 0.63 9.48
C GLY A 12 -9.71 1.98 9.76
N GLU A 13 -10.87 1.99 10.41
CA GLU A 13 -11.54 3.25 10.81
C GLU A 13 -10.69 4.01 11.85
N THR A 14 -9.87 3.28 12.60
CA THR A 14 -8.85 3.81 13.50
C THR A 14 -7.52 3.11 13.26
N LEU A 15 -6.42 3.80 13.56
CA LEU A 15 -5.09 3.20 13.46
C LEU A 15 -4.93 2.01 14.40
N GLN A 16 -5.57 2.03 15.56
CA GLN A 16 -5.55 0.93 16.51
C GLN A 16 -6.16 -0.34 15.90
N GLN A 17 -7.35 -0.23 15.28
CA GLN A 17 -7.99 -1.38 14.60
C GLN A 17 -7.13 -1.94 13.47
N ALA A 18 -6.55 -1.08 12.64
CA ALA A 18 -5.66 -1.51 11.55
C ALA A 18 -4.39 -2.21 12.09
N THR A 19 -3.79 -1.64 13.14
CA THR A 19 -2.61 -2.17 13.82
C THR A 19 -2.91 -3.55 14.42
N ASP A 20 -4.02 -3.68 15.14
CA ASP A 20 -4.45 -4.91 15.78
C ASP A 20 -4.79 -5.98 14.74
N HIS A 21 -5.43 -5.61 13.63
CA HIS A 21 -5.73 -6.57 12.55
C HIS A 21 -4.45 -7.19 11.99
N VAL A 22 -3.42 -6.39 11.72
CA VAL A 22 -2.12 -6.90 11.24
C VAL A 22 -1.46 -7.77 12.31
N ALA A 23 -1.39 -7.27 13.55
CA ALA A 23 -0.71 -7.96 14.64
C ALA A 23 -1.35 -9.34 14.91
N HIS A 24 -2.67 -9.41 14.99
CA HIS A 24 -3.38 -10.68 15.21
C HIS A 24 -3.34 -11.62 14.00
N SER A 25 -3.50 -11.10 12.78
CA SER A 25 -3.52 -11.94 11.57
C SER A 25 -2.18 -12.62 11.31
N LEU A 26 -1.07 -11.93 11.62
CA LEU A 26 0.27 -12.39 11.26
C LEU A 26 1.12 -12.83 12.46
N ASP A 27 0.69 -12.58 13.69
CA ASP A 27 1.47 -12.78 14.91
C ASP A 27 2.81 -11.99 14.84
N VAL A 28 2.69 -10.69 14.54
CA VAL A 28 3.83 -9.77 14.40
C VAL A 28 3.63 -8.51 15.22
N ALA A 29 4.73 -7.90 15.66
CA ALA A 29 4.69 -6.58 16.26
C ALA A 29 4.68 -5.48 15.18
N MET A 30 3.81 -4.50 15.37
CA MET A 30 3.82 -3.23 14.64
C MET A 30 4.70 -2.23 15.40
N GLN A 31 5.42 -1.39 14.66
CA GLN A 31 6.28 -0.34 15.15
C GLN A 31 5.63 1.01 14.85
N THR A 32 5.91 2.02 15.68
CA THR A 32 5.47 3.39 15.41
C THR A 32 5.97 3.83 14.03
N GLY A 33 5.04 4.25 13.18
CA GLY A 33 5.35 4.84 11.90
C GLY A 33 5.42 6.36 12.04
N GLY A 34 4.43 7.07 11.52
CA GLY A 34 4.27 8.51 11.71
C GLY A 34 3.04 9.06 11.01
N GLU A 35 3.02 10.38 10.85
CA GLU A 35 1.89 11.11 10.30
C GLU A 35 2.20 11.63 8.89
N HIS A 36 1.16 11.73 8.07
CA HIS A 36 1.20 12.26 6.71
C HIS A 36 0.53 13.62 6.68
N ALA A 37 1.33 14.69 6.71
CA ALA A 37 0.80 16.06 6.75
C ALA A 37 -0.07 16.43 5.52
N VAL A 38 0.14 15.77 4.38
CA VAL A 38 -0.58 16.05 3.12
C VAL A 38 -1.98 15.44 3.09
N PHE A 39 -2.15 14.26 3.70
CA PHE A 39 -3.42 13.50 3.66
C PHE A 39 -4.08 13.39 5.03
N HIS A 40 -3.46 13.94 6.08
CA HIS A 40 -3.95 13.87 7.46
C HIS A 40 -4.30 12.43 7.87
N THR A 41 -3.37 11.52 7.57
CA THR A 41 -3.42 10.10 7.96
C THR A 41 -2.21 9.79 8.84
N HIS A 42 -2.28 8.68 9.56
CA HIS A 42 -1.17 8.19 10.37
C HIS A 42 -1.02 6.67 10.25
N ASN A 43 0.18 6.17 10.52
CA ASN A 43 0.47 4.75 10.34
C ASN A 43 1.31 4.11 11.46
N THR A 44 1.21 2.79 11.51
CA THR A 44 2.19 1.90 12.13
C THR A 44 2.74 0.98 11.06
N LEU A 45 3.95 0.48 11.27
CA LEU A 45 4.70 -0.24 10.25
C LEU A 45 5.27 -1.54 10.81
N SER A 46 5.34 -2.58 10.00
CA SER A 46 6.12 -3.78 10.32
C SER A 46 7.05 -4.12 9.17
N GLY A 47 8.35 -4.24 9.46
CA GLY A 47 9.32 -4.68 8.46
C GLY A 47 9.03 -6.13 8.05
N LEU A 48 9.20 -6.42 6.77
CA LEU A 48 9.16 -7.78 6.24
C LEU A 48 10.53 -8.16 5.67
N GLY A 49 10.71 -9.43 5.36
CA GLY A 49 11.82 -9.87 4.52
C GLY A 49 11.74 -9.30 3.10
N ASP A 50 12.87 -9.37 2.40
CA ASP A 50 13.00 -8.98 0.99
C ASP A 50 12.80 -7.48 0.72
N GLY A 51 13.06 -6.65 1.74
CA GLY A 51 13.03 -5.19 1.64
C GLY A 51 11.62 -4.58 1.61
N LEU A 52 10.59 -5.38 1.90
CA LEU A 52 9.20 -4.95 1.99
C LEU A 52 8.82 -4.55 3.41
N TYR A 53 7.69 -3.86 3.57
CA TYR A 53 7.04 -3.65 4.86
C TYR A 53 5.52 -3.75 4.73
N LEU A 54 4.86 -3.86 5.89
CA LEU A 54 3.42 -3.70 6.05
C LEU A 54 3.14 -2.34 6.66
N GLU A 55 2.12 -1.68 6.13
CA GLU A 55 1.58 -0.45 6.70
C GLU A 55 0.18 -0.74 7.25
N ALA A 56 -0.06 -0.38 8.51
CA ALA A 56 -1.42 -0.16 9.00
C ALA A 56 -1.67 1.33 9.00
N ILE A 57 -2.76 1.78 8.37
CA ILE A 57 -3.04 3.19 8.13
C ILE A 57 -4.49 3.54 8.46
N ALA A 58 -4.71 4.75 8.95
CA ALA A 58 -6.03 5.32 9.15
C ALA A 58 -6.00 6.85 9.01
N ILE A 59 -7.18 7.46 8.94
CA ILE A 59 -7.33 8.92 9.09
C ILE A 59 -6.86 9.31 10.49
N ASN A 60 -6.06 10.38 10.59
CA ASN A 60 -5.66 10.94 11.87
C ASN A 60 -6.80 11.86 12.40
N PRO A 61 -7.51 11.50 13.48
CA PRO A 61 -8.63 12.30 13.99
C PRO A 61 -8.19 13.62 14.62
N ASP A 62 -6.90 13.74 14.99
CA ASP A 62 -6.34 14.95 15.61
C ASP A 62 -5.82 15.95 14.56
N ALA A 63 -5.80 15.56 13.28
CA ALA A 63 -5.38 16.40 12.18
C ALA A 63 -6.57 17.15 11.56
N PRO A 64 -6.36 18.33 10.95
CA PRO A 64 -7.42 19.07 10.28
C PRO A 64 -7.95 18.31 9.05
N GLU A 65 -9.08 18.77 8.51
CA GLU A 65 -9.59 18.26 7.25
C GLU A 65 -8.69 18.72 6.09
N PRO A 66 -8.25 17.80 5.20
CA PRO A 66 -7.41 18.14 4.06
C PRO A 66 -8.17 18.95 3.02
N ASP A 67 -7.45 19.71 2.22
CA ASP A 67 -7.97 20.40 1.04
C ASP A 67 -8.13 19.48 -0.18
N ARG A 68 -8.05 18.16 0.02
CA ARG A 68 -8.03 17.11 -1.01
C ARG A 68 -8.59 15.81 -0.47
N ALA A 69 -9.05 14.94 -1.36
CA ALA A 69 -9.36 13.56 -1.00
C ALA A 69 -8.11 12.85 -0.45
N ARG A 70 -8.33 12.05 0.59
CA ARG A 70 -7.30 11.18 1.16
C ARG A 70 -7.04 10.02 0.21
N TRP A 71 -5.77 9.63 0.10
CA TRP A 71 -5.37 8.49 -0.70
C TRP A 71 -6.07 7.19 -0.25
N PHE A 72 -5.90 6.13 -1.04
CA PHE A 72 -6.36 4.78 -0.69
C PHE A 72 -7.86 4.67 -0.43
N ASP A 73 -8.65 5.63 -0.91
CA ASP A 73 -10.09 5.72 -0.65
C ASP A 73 -10.44 5.78 0.86
N LEU A 74 -9.56 6.38 1.68
CA LEU A 74 -9.76 6.42 3.12
C LEU A 74 -10.98 7.26 3.54
N ASP A 75 -11.39 8.24 2.74
CA ASP A 75 -12.56 9.07 3.05
C ASP A 75 -13.88 8.28 2.97
N HIS A 76 -13.92 7.18 2.20
CA HIS A 76 -15.07 6.28 2.11
C HIS A 76 -14.83 4.95 2.84
N PHE A 77 -13.69 4.78 3.51
CA PHE A 77 -13.41 3.57 4.27
C PHE A 77 -14.37 3.43 5.45
N SER A 78 -14.96 2.25 5.57
CA SER A 78 -15.80 1.88 6.71
C SER A 78 -15.71 0.38 6.98
N GLY A 79 -16.12 -0.01 8.18
CA GLY A 79 -16.20 -1.40 8.62
C GLY A 79 -14.89 -1.95 9.16
N ALA A 80 -14.77 -3.29 9.14
CA ALA A 80 -13.62 -3.98 9.70
C ALA A 80 -12.32 -3.62 8.96
N ALA A 81 -11.24 -3.52 9.74
CA ALA A 81 -9.90 -3.37 9.20
C ALA A 81 -9.55 -4.53 8.26
N ARG A 82 -8.92 -4.22 7.14
CA ARG A 82 -8.67 -5.17 6.05
C ARG A 82 -7.55 -4.71 5.13
N LEU A 83 -7.02 -5.63 4.32
CA LEU A 83 -6.03 -5.32 3.31
C LEU A 83 -6.70 -4.56 2.15
N THR A 84 -6.35 -3.29 1.95
CA THR A 84 -7.02 -2.43 0.98
C THR A 84 -6.14 -2.03 -0.18
N ASN A 85 -4.82 -1.89 0.03
CA ASN A 85 -3.94 -1.37 -1.01
C ASN A 85 -2.60 -2.10 -1.03
N TRP A 86 -1.98 -2.05 -2.20
CA TRP A 86 -0.63 -2.51 -2.44
C TRP A 86 0.08 -1.46 -3.29
N ILE A 87 1.36 -1.27 -3.01
CA ILE A 87 2.10 -0.13 -3.51
C ILE A 87 3.30 -0.62 -4.28
N CYS A 88 3.44 -0.11 -5.50
CA CYS A 88 4.60 -0.33 -6.36
C CYS A 88 5.44 0.94 -6.42
N ARG A 89 6.74 0.80 -6.16
CA ARG A 89 7.72 1.86 -6.42
C ARG A 89 8.26 1.78 -7.84
N CYS A 90 8.70 2.92 -8.35
CA CYS A 90 9.38 3.08 -9.62
C CYS A 90 10.51 4.11 -9.48
N ASP A 91 11.39 4.17 -10.47
CA ASP A 91 12.51 5.12 -10.50
C ASP A 91 12.13 6.48 -11.12
N ASP A 92 11.00 6.53 -11.85
CA ASP A 92 10.50 7.74 -12.52
C ASP A 92 8.97 7.68 -12.57
N LEU A 93 8.31 8.46 -11.70
CA LEU A 93 6.85 8.47 -11.59
C LEU A 93 6.17 9.13 -12.79
N ASP A 94 6.81 10.13 -13.42
CA ASP A 94 6.21 10.84 -14.55
C ASP A 94 6.16 9.92 -15.77
N ALA A 95 7.28 9.23 -16.06
CA ALA A 95 7.31 8.20 -17.10
C ALA A 95 6.33 7.06 -16.83
N ALA A 96 5.99 6.78 -15.56
CA ALA A 96 4.96 5.81 -15.19
C ALA A 96 3.57 6.22 -15.65
N LEU A 97 3.22 7.46 -15.35
CA LEU A 97 1.89 7.99 -15.59
C LEU A 97 1.65 8.28 -17.07
N GLU A 98 2.72 8.44 -17.86
CA GLU A 98 2.62 8.54 -19.32
C GLU A 98 2.27 7.21 -20.00
N VAL A 99 2.75 6.08 -19.47
CA VAL A 99 2.56 4.76 -20.10
C VAL A 99 1.34 4.00 -19.59
N LEU A 100 0.93 4.26 -18.34
CA LEU A 100 -0.24 3.63 -17.75
C LEU A 100 -1.53 4.34 -18.18
N PRO A 101 -2.67 3.62 -18.19
CA PRO A 101 -3.96 4.26 -18.46
C PRO A 101 -4.24 5.42 -17.52
N GLN A 102 -5.07 6.37 -17.97
CA GLN A 102 -5.55 7.44 -17.11
C GLN A 102 -6.26 6.88 -15.87
N GLY A 103 -6.19 7.62 -14.76
CA GLY A 103 -6.87 7.28 -13.51
C GLY A 103 -5.96 6.99 -12.33
N PHE A 104 -4.65 6.74 -12.53
CA PHE A 104 -3.68 6.65 -11.42
C PHE A 104 -3.40 8.00 -10.73
N GLY A 105 -3.90 9.09 -11.30
CA GLY A 105 -3.85 10.42 -10.70
C GLY A 105 -2.60 11.21 -11.06
N ARG A 106 -2.22 12.13 -10.16
CA ARG A 106 -1.11 13.05 -10.38
C ARG A 106 -0.06 12.91 -9.27
N PRO A 107 1.22 13.19 -9.55
CA PRO A 107 2.25 13.16 -8.52
C PRO A 107 1.99 14.18 -7.42
N VAL A 108 2.05 13.72 -6.17
CA VAL A 108 1.98 14.52 -4.95
C VAL A 108 3.27 14.31 -4.16
N TYR A 109 3.93 15.39 -3.76
CA TYR A 109 5.14 15.34 -2.93
C TYR A 109 4.78 15.09 -1.48
N ILE A 110 5.49 14.16 -0.85
CA ILE A 110 5.24 13.75 0.52
C ILE A 110 6.54 13.72 1.30
N GLN A 111 6.45 14.20 2.53
CA GLN A 111 7.56 14.29 3.47
C GLN A 111 7.10 13.79 4.83
N ARG A 112 7.91 12.91 5.45
CA ARG A 112 7.72 12.44 6.83
C ARG A 112 9.07 12.32 7.51
N GLY A 113 9.41 13.29 8.36
CA GLY A 113 10.78 13.45 8.86
C GLY A 113 11.76 13.65 7.70
N ASP A 114 12.77 12.81 7.59
CA ASP A 114 13.76 12.83 6.50
C ASP A 114 13.36 11.98 5.28
N LEU A 115 12.25 11.24 5.38
CA LEU A 115 11.71 10.50 4.24
C LEU A 115 11.08 11.49 3.26
N ARG A 116 11.34 11.30 1.97
CA ARG A 116 10.81 12.07 0.85
C ARG A 116 10.37 11.09 -0.24
N TRP A 117 9.18 11.27 -0.78
CA TRP A 117 8.73 10.49 -1.94
C TRP A 117 7.66 11.27 -2.70
N ARG A 118 7.39 10.83 -3.92
CA ARG A 118 6.22 11.22 -4.69
C ARG A 118 5.26 10.04 -4.73
N MET A 119 3.97 10.33 -4.73
CA MET A 119 2.94 9.32 -4.92
C MET A 119 1.95 9.79 -5.97
N ALA A 120 1.56 8.92 -6.88
CA ALA A 120 0.47 9.21 -7.80
C ALA A 120 -0.85 9.04 -7.05
N VAL A 121 -1.63 10.13 -6.97
CA VAL A 121 -2.89 10.14 -6.22
C VAL A 121 -4.01 10.68 -7.11
N PRO A 122 -5.08 9.89 -7.34
CA PRO A 122 -6.28 10.35 -8.05
C PRO A 122 -6.94 11.51 -7.31
N GLU A 123 -7.58 12.43 -8.03
CA GLU A 123 -8.29 13.56 -7.41
C GLU A 123 -9.39 13.11 -6.45
N SER A 124 -10.02 11.97 -6.75
CA SER A 124 -11.02 11.31 -5.89
C SER A 124 -10.43 10.55 -4.71
N GLY A 125 -9.10 10.33 -4.67
CA GLY A 125 -8.46 9.44 -3.70
C GLY A 125 -8.59 7.94 -4.00
N VAL A 126 -9.36 7.56 -5.02
CA VAL A 126 -9.71 6.17 -5.36
C VAL A 126 -8.91 5.67 -6.56
N LEU A 127 -8.15 4.58 -6.38
CA LEU A 127 -7.36 3.98 -7.46
C LEU A 127 -8.27 3.28 -8.50
N PRO A 128 -7.78 3.10 -9.75
CA PRO A 128 -8.50 2.32 -10.76
C PRO A 128 -8.87 0.91 -10.28
N TYR A 129 -9.88 0.31 -10.94
CA TYR A 129 -10.39 -1.03 -10.65
C TYR A 129 -10.88 -1.18 -9.20
N ASP A 130 -11.82 -0.33 -8.79
CA ASP A 130 -12.41 -0.37 -7.44
C ASP A 130 -11.34 -0.36 -6.34
N ASN A 131 -10.36 0.57 -6.46
CA ASN A 131 -9.22 0.72 -5.57
C ASN A 131 -8.21 -0.45 -5.56
N CYS A 132 -8.36 -1.45 -6.45
CA CYS A 132 -7.52 -2.66 -6.48
C CYS A 132 -6.26 -2.52 -7.34
N ALA A 133 -6.14 -1.51 -8.20
CA ALA A 133 -4.89 -1.23 -8.91
C ALA A 133 -3.77 -0.82 -7.91
N PRO A 134 -2.49 -1.03 -8.23
CA PRO A 134 -1.41 -0.65 -7.33
C PRO A 134 -1.33 0.88 -7.22
N ALA A 135 -1.11 1.39 -6.01
CA ALA A 135 -0.66 2.76 -5.89
C ALA A 135 0.79 2.86 -6.38
N LEU A 136 1.15 3.99 -6.99
CA LEU A 136 2.49 4.19 -7.56
C LEU A 136 3.25 5.24 -6.79
N MET A 137 4.51 4.96 -6.51
CA MET A 137 5.37 5.90 -5.81
C MET A 137 6.79 5.94 -6.36
N GLU A 138 7.49 7.01 -6.05
CA GLU A 138 8.91 7.22 -6.36
C GLU A 138 9.57 7.76 -5.09
N TRP A 139 10.47 6.96 -4.50
CA TRP A 139 11.26 7.42 -3.37
C TRP A 139 12.28 8.47 -3.82
N LEU A 140 12.38 9.57 -3.08
CA LEU A 140 13.36 10.62 -3.33
C LEU A 140 14.53 10.47 -2.34
N GLY A 141 15.74 10.28 -2.87
CA GLY A 141 16.94 9.99 -2.09
C GLY A 141 17.06 8.51 -1.67
N ASP A 142 17.98 8.21 -0.76
CA ASP A 142 18.35 6.83 -0.39
C ASP A 142 17.65 6.29 0.86
N LEU A 143 16.99 7.15 1.64
CA LEU A 143 16.33 6.72 2.88
C LEU A 143 15.02 5.98 2.59
N ARG A 144 14.80 4.88 3.30
CA ARG A 144 13.59 4.06 3.24
C ARG A 144 13.08 3.77 4.65
N PRO A 145 11.78 3.49 4.84
CA PRO A 145 11.24 3.05 6.14
C PRO A 145 12.02 1.87 6.73
N MET A 146 12.42 0.92 5.87
CA MET A 146 13.19 -0.27 6.24
C MET A 146 14.54 0.03 6.90
N HIS A 147 15.13 1.20 6.71
CA HIS A 147 16.37 1.59 7.39
C HIS A 147 16.16 1.95 8.86
N ARG A 148 14.91 2.22 9.28
CA ARG A 148 14.52 2.59 10.65
C ARG A 148 13.78 1.48 11.38
N LEU A 149 13.12 0.60 10.64
CA LEU A 149 12.38 -0.51 11.21
C LEU A 149 13.33 -1.61 11.66
N ARG A 150 13.00 -2.22 12.80
CA ARG A 150 13.54 -3.55 13.11
C ARG A 150 13.14 -4.50 11.97
N PRO A 151 14.08 -5.27 11.39
CA PRO A 151 13.74 -6.30 10.42
C PRO A 151 12.72 -7.27 11.03
N GLY A 152 11.68 -7.60 10.28
CA GLY A 152 10.72 -8.62 10.68
C GLY A 152 11.05 -9.97 10.05
N ASP A 153 10.67 -11.04 10.75
CA ASP A 153 10.90 -12.42 10.32
C ASP A 153 9.79 -12.95 9.37
N SER A 154 8.78 -12.13 9.10
CA SER A 154 7.68 -12.45 8.20
C SER A 154 8.04 -12.12 6.75
N ARG A 155 7.67 -13.02 5.83
CA ARG A 155 7.95 -12.88 4.39
C ARG A 155 6.68 -13.01 3.57
N LEU A 156 6.46 -12.07 2.66
CA LEU A 156 5.37 -12.16 1.68
C LEU A 156 5.63 -13.33 0.71
N ARG A 157 4.64 -14.20 0.55
CA ARG A 157 4.68 -15.38 -0.33
C ARG A 157 3.70 -15.30 -1.49
N GLY A 158 2.69 -14.45 -1.38
CA GLY A 158 1.78 -14.15 -2.48
C GLY A 158 0.87 -12.99 -2.12
N LEU A 159 0.53 -12.18 -3.12
CA LEU A 159 -0.49 -11.14 -3.09
C LEU A 159 -1.48 -11.46 -4.21
N GLU A 160 -2.70 -11.81 -3.84
CA GLU A 160 -3.80 -12.00 -4.77
C GLU A 160 -4.61 -10.71 -4.88
N VAL A 161 -4.80 -10.25 -6.12
CA VAL A 161 -5.69 -9.15 -6.50
C VAL A 161 -6.90 -9.75 -7.20
N ARG A 162 -8.08 -9.63 -6.58
CA ARG A 162 -9.36 -10.08 -7.14
C ARG A 162 -10.13 -8.90 -7.70
N HIS A 163 -10.66 -9.04 -8.91
CA HIS A 163 -11.50 -8.02 -9.56
C HIS A 163 -12.23 -8.62 -10.77
N PRO A 164 -13.42 -8.13 -11.18
CA PRO A 164 -14.10 -8.65 -12.38
C PRO A 164 -13.26 -8.54 -13.66
N ASN A 165 -12.47 -7.46 -13.76
CA ASN A 165 -11.53 -7.19 -14.87
C ASN A 165 -10.06 -7.48 -14.49
N ALA A 166 -9.81 -8.50 -13.66
CA ALA A 166 -8.47 -8.79 -13.15
C ALA A 166 -7.44 -9.09 -14.25
N PHE A 167 -7.84 -9.75 -15.34
CA PHE A 167 -6.93 -10.04 -16.45
C PHE A 167 -6.55 -8.81 -17.28
N ASP A 168 -7.44 -7.83 -17.40
CA ASP A 168 -7.11 -6.54 -18.02
C ASP A 168 -6.05 -5.80 -17.19
N MET A 169 -6.22 -5.80 -15.86
CA MET A 169 -5.23 -5.24 -14.94
C MET A 169 -3.88 -5.99 -15.04
N ALA A 170 -3.91 -7.32 -15.10
CA ALA A 170 -2.71 -8.14 -15.26
C ALA A 170 -1.98 -7.83 -16.57
N ALA A 171 -2.71 -7.73 -17.68
CA ALA A 171 -2.15 -7.42 -19.00
C ALA A 171 -1.56 -6.01 -19.04
N MET A 172 -2.22 -5.04 -18.41
CA MET A 172 -1.74 -3.66 -18.28
C MET A 172 -0.45 -3.57 -17.47
N LEU A 173 -0.32 -4.31 -16.36
CA LEU A 173 0.86 -4.28 -15.50
C LEU A 173 2.00 -5.17 -16.00
N ALA A 174 1.71 -6.22 -16.76
CA ALA A 174 2.69 -7.22 -17.17
C ALA A 174 3.95 -6.60 -17.78
N PRO A 175 3.93 -5.62 -18.70
CA PRO A 175 5.14 -5.03 -19.26
C PRO A 175 6.11 -4.42 -18.23
N HIS A 176 5.60 -4.04 -17.05
CA HIS A 176 6.32 -3.22 -16.07
C HIS A 176 6.55 -3.92 -14.71
N LEU A 177 5.66 -4.82 -14.30
CA LEU A 177 5.73 -5.56 -13.02
C LEU A 177 6.07 -7.04 -13.28
N ARG A 178 7.17 -7.51 -12.70
CA ARG A 178 7.69 -8.89 -12.87
C ARG A 178 7.79 -9.66 -11.55
N ASP A 179 6.98 -9.31 -10.57
CA ASP A 179 6.99 -9.98 -9.27
C ASP A 179 6.09 -11.23 -9.29
N PRO A 180 6.64 -12.46 -9.21
CA PRO A 180 5.84 -13.68 -9.27
C PRO A 180 4.94 -13.89 -8.04
N ARG A 181 5.10 -13.07 -6.99
CA ARG A 181 4.23 -13.11 -5.81
C ARG A 181 2.88 -12.49 -6.12
N VAL A 182 2.76 -11.59 -7.09
CA VAL A 182 1.51 -10.90 -7.42
C VAL A 182 0.71 -11.69 -8.44
N THR A 183 -0.51 -12.07 -8.08
CA THR A 183 -1.41 -12.87 -8.92
C THR A 183 -2.77 -12.18 -9.06
N PHE A 184 -3.40 -12.34 -10.20
CA PHE A 184 -4.68 -11.72 -10.54
C PHE A 184 -5.73 -12.80 -10.78
N THR A 185 -6.89 -12.68 -10.14
CA THR A 185 -7.99 -13.65 -10.26
C THR A 185 -9.33 -12.93 -10.44
N GLU A 186 -10.21 -13.48 -11.28
CA GLU A 186 -11.56 -12.91 -11.45
C GLU A 186 -12.41 -13.15 -10.20
N GLY A 187 -13.19 -12.14 -9.80
CA GLY A 187 -14.07 -12.22 -8.64
C GLY A 187 -14.49 -10.84 -8.14
N HIS A 188 -15.14 -10.80 -6.97
CA HIS A 188 -15.45 -9.52 -6.32
C HIS A 188 -14.15 -8.77 -5.95
N PRO A 189 -14.12 -7.44 -6.11
CA PRO A 189 -12.96 -6.61 -5.79
C PRO A 189 -12.42 -6.90 -4.38
N GLY A 190 -11.11 -7.13 -4.27
CA GLY A 190 -10.46 -7.31 -2.98
C GLY A 190 -9.05 -7.86 -3.07
N LEU A 191 -8.33 -7.77 -1.94
CA LEU A 191 -6.95 -8.22 -1.83
C LEU A 191 -6.83 -9.36 -0.81
N SER A 192 -5.82 -10.21 -0.99
CA SER A 192 -5.43 -11.23 -0.02
C SER A 192 -3.94 -11.49 -0.11
N ALA A 193 -3.24 -11.45 1.00
CA ALA A 193 -1.80 -11.66 1.07
C ALA A 193 -1.46 -12.85 1.97
N ARG A 194 -0.61 -13.74 1.46
CA ARG A 194 -0.09 -14.92 2.18
C ARG A 194 1.33 -14.65 2.66
N PHE A 195 1.58 -14.99 3.91
CA PHE A 195 2.86 -14.79 4.57
C PHE A 195 3.42 -16.09 5.13
N LYS A 196 4.74 -16.20 5.12
CA LYS A 196 5.46 -17.14 6.00
C LYS A 196 5.96 -16.34 7.21
N THR A 197 5.39 -16.61 8.37
CA THR A 197 5.75 -16.00 9.67
C THR A 197 6.47 -17.04 10.55
N PRO A 198 7.08 -16.62 11.67
CA PRO A 198 7.68 -17.56 12.64
C PRO A 198 6.69 -18.64 13.11
N SER A 199 5.43 -18.26 13.30
CA SER A 199 4.35 -19.15 13.76
C SER A 199 3.79 -20.10 12.69
N GLY A 200 4.11 -19.90 11.40
CA GLY A 200 3.53 -20.69 10.32
C GLY A 200 3.14 -19.87 9.09
N TYR A 201 2.32 -20.45 8.22
CA TYR A 201 1.71 -19.69 7.13
C TYR A 201 0.46 -18.97 7.63
N ARG A 202 0.33 -17.68 7.29
CA ARG A 202 -0.78 -16.81 7.68
C ARG A 202 -1.33 -16.09 6.45
N THR A 203 -2.58 -15.68 6.51
CA THR A 203 -3.25 -14.90 5.46
C THR A 203 -3.77 -13.61 6.08
N LEU A 204 -3.64 -12.51 5.33
CA LEU A 204 -4.18 -11.21 5.65
C LEU A 204 -5.07 -10.78 4.48
N SER A 205 -6.31 -10.43 4.77
CA SER A 205 -7.31 -9.95 3.80
C SER A 205 -8.03 -8.73 4.33
#